data_AF-A0A945VS92-F1
#
_entry.id   AF-A0A945VS92-F1
#
_cell.length_a   1.000
_cell.length_b   1.000
_cell.length_c   1.000
_cell.angle_alpha   90.00
_cell.angle_beta   90.00
_cell.angle_gamma   90.00
#
_symmetry.space_group_name_H-M   'P 1'
#
loop_
_entity.id
_entity.type
_entity.pdbx_description
1 polymer ?
#
loop_
_entity_poly.entity_id
_entity_poly.type
_entity_poly.pdbx_seq_one_letter_code
_entity_poly.pdbx_strand_id
1 'polypeptide(L)'
;MSTKPTAVEYEKRLGVVFEMLVRGSMRSEVLKYTAEHFDMRRSATDYMIHQAYLRFEEEANEKRSLEYGRAVGRLNKLFKMAIDAGQVHNALNVQKELNKLLRLEQTSEESQVADIEFL
;
A
#
# COMPACT_ATOMS: atom_id res chain seq x y z
N MET A 1 19.71 -22.07 27.24
CA MET A 1 18.59 -22.35 26.32
C MET A 1 17.89 -21.03 26.04
N SER A 2 17.77 -20.61 24.78
CA SER A 2 17.06 -19.38 24.42
C SER A 2 15.56 -19.63 24.52
N THR A 3 14.91 -19.05 25.52
CA THR A 3 13.45 -19.06 25.66
C THR A 3 12.83 -18.33 24.47
N LYS A 4 11.73 -18.84 23.92
CA LYS A 4 10.98 -18.12 22.90
C LYS A 4 10.46 -16.81 23.52
N PRO A 5 10.65 -15.66 22.86
CA PRO A 5 10.08 -14.41 23.34
C PRO A 5 8.56 -14.52 23.40
N THR A 6 7.96 -13.87 24.38
CA THR A 6 6.51 -13.72 24.46
C THR A 6 6.01 -12.91 23.26
N ALA A 7 4.72 -13.02 22.92
CA ALA A 7 4.13 -12.26 21.81
C ALA A 7 4.35 -10.74 21.97
N VAL A 8 4.25 -10.24 23.21
CA VAL A 8 4.47 -8.82 23.54
C VAL A 8 5.93 -8.40 23.31
N GLU A 9 6.89 -9.24 23.69
CA GLU A 9 8.31 -8.96 23.47
C GLU A 9 8.67 -9.03 21.98
N TYR A 10 8.07 -9.98 21.26
CA TYR A 10 8.22 -10.10 19.82
C TYR A 10 7.76 -8.81 19.13
N GLU A 11 6.55 -8.33 19.42
CA GLU A 11 6.02 -7.10 18.84
C GLU A 11 6.88 -5.87 19.18
N LYS A 12 7.37 -5.76 20.42
CA LYS A 12 8.29 -4.68 20.79
C LYS A 12 9.57 -4.72 19.95
N ARG A 13 10.18 -5.89 19.79
CA ARG A 13 11.42 -6.05 18.99
C ARG A 13 11.17 -5.76 17.52
N LEU A 14 10.07 -6.27 16.97
CA LEU A 14 9.66 -6.00 15.59
C LEU A 14 9.43 -4.50 15.36
N GLY A 15 8.77 -3.81 16.29
CA GLY A 15 8.56 -2.36 16.23
C GLY A 15 9.87 -1.57 16.21
N VAL A 16 10.86 -1.96 17.01
CA VAL A 16 12.19 -1.32 16.98
C VAL A 16 12.91 -1.57 15.67
N VAL A 17 12.91 -2.81 15.17
CA VAL A 17 13.52 -3.14 13.86
C VAL A 17 12.83 -2.36 12.73
N PHE A 18 11.50 -2.29 12.76
CA PHE A 18 10.70 -1.50 11.83
C PHE A 18 11.12 -0.02 11.86
N GLU A 19 11.17 0.60 13.03
CA GLU A 19 11.59 2.01 13.19
C GLU A 19 13.01 2.27 12.68
N MET A 20 13.95 1.35 12.92
CA MET A 20 15.31 1.44 12.36
C MET A 20 15.29 1.42 10.82
N LEU A 21 14.51 0.52 10.23
CA LEU A 21 14.38 0.46 8.77
C LEU A 21 13.68 1.70 8.19
N VAL A 22 12.69 2.29 8.88
CA VAL A 22 12.04 3.55 8.48
C VAL A 22 13.08 4.67 8.39
N ARG A 23 14.01 4.71 9.35
CA ARG A 23 15.09 5.70 9.43
C ARG A 23 16.22 5.47 8.44
N GLY A 24 16.14 4.41 7.63
CA GLY A 24 17.15 4.06 6.62
C GLY A 24 18.36 3.31 7.19
N SER A 25 18.25 2.70 8.38
CA SER A 25 19.33 1.87 8.90
C SER A 25 19.63 0.69 7.99
N MET A 26 20.92 0.43 7.79
CA MET A 26 21.41 -0.70 7.03
C MET A 26 21.27 -2.00 7.83
N ARG A 27 21.19 -3.14 7.13
CA ARG A 27 21.09 -4.47 7.74
C ARG A 27 22.20 -4.75 8.77
N SER A 28 23.41 -4.28 8.53
CA SER A 28 24.55 -4.41 9.46
C SER A 28 24.30 -3.71 10.80
N GLU A 29 23.66 -2.53 10.77
CA GLU A 29 23.33 -1.75 11.96
C GLU A 29 22.21 -2.42 12.76
N VAL A 30 21.19 -2.93 12.07
CA VAL A 30 20.11 -3.70 12.70
C VAL A 30 20.65 -4.95 13.36
N LEU A 31 21.52 -5.72 12.66
CA LEU A 31 22.16 -6.91 13.22
C LEU A 31 22.99 -6.62 14.47
N LYS A 32 23.74 -5.51 14.44
CA LYS A 32 24.52 -5.09 15.60
C LYS A 32 23.60 -4.75 16.77
N TYR A 33 22.58 -3.93 16.52
CA TYR A 33 21.64 -3.49 17.55
C TYR A 33 20.88 -4.66 18.19
N THR A 34 20.31 -5.57 17.39
CA THR A 34 19.54 -6.69 17.93
C THR A 34 20.40 -7.71 18.66
N ALA A 35 21.66 -7.88 18.26
CA ALA A 35 22.62 -8.70 19.00
C ALA A 35 22.94 -8.06 20.36
N GLU A 36 23.25 -6.76 20.40
CA GLU A 36 23.63 -6.04 21.62
C GLU A 36 22.47 -5.87 22.61
N HIS A 37 21.26 -5.60 22.13
CA HIS A 37 20.13 -5.25 22.99
C HIS A 37 19.15 -6.40 23.26
N PHE A 38 19.08 -7.39 22.36
CA PHE A 38 18.10 -8.48 22.45
C PHE A 38 18.72 -9.88 22.46
N ASP A 39 20.05 -9.99 22.44
CA ASP A 39 20.81 -11.25 22.32
C ASP A 39 20.31 -12.11 21.14
N MET A 40 19.95 -11.44 20.04
CA MET A 40 19.37 -12.11 18.89
C MET A 40 20.43 -12.66 17.94
N ARG A 41 20.19 -13.88 17.47
CA ARG A 41 20.98 -14.47 16.38
C ARG A 41 20.69 -13.75 15.06
N ARG A 42 21.67 -13.79 14.15
CA ARG A 42 21.57 -13.24 12.79
C ARG A 42 20.32 -13.72 12.05
N SER A 43 20.03 -15.02 12.08
CA SER A 43 18.85 -15.59 11.40
C SER A 43 17.52 -15.08 11.97
N ALA A 44 17.42 -14.91 13.29
CA ALA A 44 16.23 -14.35 13.93
C ALA A 44 16.06 -12.86 13.58
N THR A 45 17.17 -12.13 13.47
CA THR A 45 17.15 -10.72 13.05
C THR A 45 16.75 -10.58 11.58
N ASP A 46 17.28 -11.42 10.69
CA ASP A 46 16.91 -11.42 9.28
C ASP A 46 15.42 -11.72 9.08
N TYR A 47 14.88 -12.66 9.88
CA TYR A 47 13.45 -12.92 9.91
C TYR A 47 12.65 -11.68 10.34
N MET A 48 13.04 -11.00 11.41
CA MET A 48 12.36 -9.77 11.84
C MET A 48 12.47 -8.63 10.82
N ILE A 49 13.60 -8.49 10.14
CA ILE A 49 13.75 -7.53 9.04
C ILE A 49 12.73 -7.84 7.94
N HIS A 50 12.59 -9.10 7.55
CA HIS A 50 11.59 -9.50 6.56
C HIS A 50 10.16 -9.20 7.02
N GLN A 51 9.82 -9.50 8.28
CA GLN A 51 8.50 -9.20 8.85
C GLN A 51 8.23 -7.69 8.92
N ALA A 52 9.24 -6.88 9.23
CA ALA A 52 9.12 -5.42 9.20
C ALA A 52 8.87 -4.90 7.77
N TYR A 53 9.49 -5.50 6.74
CA TYR A 53 9.19 -5.18 5.33
C TYR A 53 7.76 -5.54 4.93
N LEU A 54 7.24 -6.70 5.35
CA LEU A 54 5.83 -7.04 5.10
C LEU A 54 4.90 -6.00 5.74
N ARG A 55 5.18 -5.60 6.98
CA ARG A 55 4.43 -4.54 7.64
C ARG A 55 4.50 -3.20 6.91
N PHE A 56 5.65 -2.84 6.33
CA PHE A 56 5.75 -1.66 5.47
C PHE A 56 4.82 -1.74 4.27
N GLU A 57 4.80 -2.89 3.60
CA GLU A 57 3.94 -3.09 2.43
C GLU A 57 2.46 -3.03 2.81
N GLU A 58 2.07 -3.64 3.92
CA GLU A 58 0.71 -3.57 4.47
C GLU A 58 0.32 -2.12 4.77
N GLU A 59 1.10 -1.38 5.56
CA GLU A 59 0.82 0.03 5.87
C GLU A 59 0.77 0.91 4.61
N ALA A 60 1.66 0.65 3.64
CA ALA A 60 1.66 1.37 2.36
C ALA A 60 0.43 1.05 1.51
N ASN A 61 0.00 -0.22 1.47
CA ASN A 61 -1.19 -0.67 0.75
C ASN A 61 -2.47 -0.13 1.37
N GLU A 62 -2.57 -0.15 2.71
CA GLU A 62 -3.69 0.45 3.43
C GLU A 62 -3.77 1.95 3.16
N LYS A 63 -2.64 2.67 3.28
CA LYS A 63 -2.58 4.10 2.98
C LYS A 63 -2.96 4.39 1.53
N ARG A 64 -2.49 3.60 0.57
CA ARG A 64 -2.87 3.72 -0.84
C ARG A 64 -4.38 3.53 -1.03
N SER A 65 -4.97 2.54 -0.37
CA SER A 65 -6.40 2.24 -0.45
C SER A 65 -7.25 3.36 0.15
N LEU A 66 -6.81 3.93 1.28
CA LEU A 66 -7.44 5.09 1.91
C LEU A 66 -7.37 6.34 1.02
N GLU A 67 -6.20 6.65 0.48
CA GLU A 67 -6.02 7.79 -0.42
C GLU A 67 -6.81 7.63 -1.72
N TYR A 68 -6.91 6.39 -2.23
CA TYR A 68 -7.76 6.06 -3.36
C TYR A 68 -9.24 6.34 -3.07
N GLY A 69 -9.78 5.84 -1.95
CA GLY A 69 -11.16 6.13 -1.54
C GLY A 69 -11.43 7.63 -1.35
N ARG A 70 -10.47 8.37 -0.77
CA ARG A 70 -10.54 9.84 -0.64
C ARG A 70 -10.59 10.52 -2.01
N ALA A 71 -9.79 10.07 -2.97
CA ALA A 71 -9.79 10.61 -4.33
C ALA A 71 -11.14 10.39 -5.03
N VAL A 72 -11.70 9.18 -4.94
CA VAL A 72 -13.04 8.86 -5.44
C VAL A 72 -14.11 9.76 -4.80
N GLY A 73 -14.08 9.92 -3.48
CA GLY A 73 -15.03 10.78 -2.76
C GLY A 73 -14.95 12.25 -3.19
N ARG A 74 -13.74 12.78 -3.41
CA ARG A 74 -13.54 14.15 -3.93
C ARG A 74 -14.10 14.31 -5.34
N LEU A 75 -13.83 13.36 -6.24
CA LEU A 75 -14.36 13.39 -7.60
C LEU A 75 -15.89 13.30 -7.62
N ASN A 76 -16.49 12.41 -6.83
CA ASN A 76 -17.95 12.32 -6.72
C ASN A 76 -18.59 13.62 -6.22
N LYS A 77 -17.95 14.30 -5.27
CA LYS A 77 -18.40 15.62 -4.80
C LYS A 77 -18.35 16.67 -5.91
N LEU A 78 -17.25 16.73 -6.67
CA LEU A 78 -17.10 17.64 -7.81
C LEU A 78 -18.12 17.35 -8.92
N PHE A 79 -18.36 16.07 -9.21
CA PHE A 79 -19.37 15.63 -10.18
C PHE A 79 -20.75 16.13 -9.78
N LYS A 80 -21.14 15.90 -8.51
CA LYS A 80 -22.42 16.39 -7.98
C LYS A 80 -22.55 17.92 -8.11
N MET A 81 -21.51 18.67 -7.71
CA MET A 81 -21.51 20.14 -7.83
C MET A 81 -21.68 20.60 -9.29
N ALA A 82 -21.02 19.94 -10.24
CA ALA A 82 -21.14 20.28 -11.66
C ALA A 82 -22.55 19.99 -12.21
N ILE A 83 -23.16 18.86 -11.81
CA ILE A 83 -24.54 18.52 -12.16
C ILE A 83 -25.53 19.53 -11.56
N ASP A 84 -25.41 19.82 -10.26
CA ASP A 84 -26.29 20.77 -9.55
C ASP A 84 -26.20 22.19 -10.16
N ALA A 85 -25.04 22.57 -10.70
CA ALA A 85 -24.82 23.83 -11.40
C ALA A 85 -25.21 23.82 -12.90
N GLY A 86 -25.72 22.70 -13.43
CA GLY A 86 -26.06 22.55 -14.85
C GLY A 86 -24.85 22.52 -15.80
N GLN A 87 -23.64 22.37 -15.27
CA GLN A 87 -22.40 22.36 -16.03
C GLN A 87 -22.08 20.96 -16.56
N VAL A 88 -22.88 20.49 -17.52
CA VAL A 88 -22.79 19.12 -18.06
C VAL A 88 -21.41 18.79 -18.62
N HIS A 89 -20.75 19.74 -19.27
CA HIS A 89 -19.39 19.54 -19.78
C HIS A 89 -18.37 19.26 -18.67
N ASN A 90 -18.48 19.98 -17.54
CA ASN A 90 -17.61 19.77 -16.39
C ASN A 90 -17.91 18.44 -15.69
N ALA A 91 -19.20 18.07 -15.58
CA ALA A 91 -19.60 16.78 -15.05
C ALA A 91 -19.02 15.62 -15.89
N LEU A 92 -19.07 15.73 -17.22
CA LEU A 92 -18.46 14.74 -18.12
C LEU A 92 -16.95 14.63 -17.92
N ASN A 93 -16.24 15.75 -17.75
CA ASN A 93 -14.81 15.74 -17.50
C ASN A 93 -14.46 15.07 -16.16
N VAL A 94 -15.22 15.35 -15.10
CA VAL A 94 -15.04 14.67 -13.80
C VAL A 94 -15.33 13.17 -13.93
N GLN A 95 -16.35 12.77 -14.68
CA GLN A 95 -16.67 11.37 -14.94
C GLN A 95 -15.53 10.66 -15.67
N LYS A 96 -14.88 11.31 -16.64
CA LYS A 96 -13.70 10.76 -17.33
C LYS A 96 -12.54 10.53 -16.36
N GLU A 97 -12.24 11.50 -15.50
CA GLU A 97 -11.20 11.33 -14.47
C GLU A 97 -11.54 10.22 -13.46
N LEU A 98 -12.82 10.06 -13.11
CA LEU A 98 -13.29 8.94 -12.30
C LEU A 98 -13.06 7.60 -13.02
N ASN A 99 -13.41 7.51 -14.31
CA ASN A 99 -13.21 6.31 -15.11
C ASN A 99 -11.72 5.95 -15.23
N LYS A 100 -10.82 6.92 -15.40
CA LYS A 100 -9.37 6.70 -15.37
C LYS A 100 -8.91 6.14 -14.03
N LEU A 101 -9.34 6.76 -12.93
CA LEU A 101 -8.96 6.34 -11.58
C LEU A 101 -9.42 4.91 -11.29
N LEU A 102 -10.65 4.58 -11.70
CA LEU A 102 -11.26 3.26 -11.55
C LEU A 102 -10.81 2.24 -12.61
N ARG A 103 -10.01 2.66 -13.60
CA ARG A 103 -9.58 1.84 -14.76
C ARG A 103 -10.76 1.25 -15.55
N LEU A 104 -11.80 2.05 -15.74
CA LEU A 104 -13.00 1.68 -16.51
C LEU A 104 -12.92 2.12 -17.98
N GLU A 105 -11.84 2.79 -18.39
CA GLU A 105 -11.60 3.10 -19.79
C GLU A 105 -11.20 1.79 -20.50
N GLN A 106 -12.01 1.36 -21.48
CA GLN A 106 -11.61 0.28 -22.37
C GLN A 106 -10.37 0.73 -23.14
N THR A 107 -9.25 0.06 -22.91
CA THR A 107 -8.11 0.14 -23.83
C THR A 107 -8.56 -0.49 -25.15
N SER A 108 -8.37 0.24 -26.25
CA SER A 108 -8.73 -0.16 -27.62
C SER A 108 -8.17 -1.52 -28.09
N GLU A 109 -7.32 -2.16 -27.29
CA GLU A 109 -6.76 -3.48 -27.53
C GLU A 109 -7.74 -4.62 -27.17
N GLU A 110 -8.67 -4.43 -26.24
CA GLU A 110 -9.63 -5.48 -25.84
C GLU A 110 -10.83 -5.59 -26.80
N SER A 111 -11.12 -4.55 -27.57
CA SER A 111 -12.23 -4.55 -28.53
C SER A 111 -11.97 -5.36 -29.79
N GLN A 112 -10.72 -5.74 -30.10
CA GLN A 112 -10.40 -6.52 -31.31
C GLN A 112 -10.59 -8.04 -31.16
N VAL A 113 -10.76 -8.54 -29.92
CA VAL A 113 -10.92 -9.98 -29.67
C VAL A 113 -12.40 -10.41 -29.71
N ALA A 114 -13.33 -9.47 -29.59
CA ALA A 114 -14.77 -9.78 -29.56
C ALA A 114 -15.40 -10.00 -30.97
N ASP A 115 -14.68 -9.69 -32.05
CA ASP A 115 -15.19 -9.78 -33.43
C ASP A 115 -14.77 -11.06 -34.17
N ILE A 116 -14.09 -12.00 -33.50
CA ILE A 116 -13.66 -13.28 -34.10
C ILE A 116 -14.33 -14.44 -33.37
N GLU A 117 -15.63 -14.65 -33.60
CA GLU A 117 -16.27 -15.98 -33.53
C GLU A 117 -17.73 -15.88 -33.99
N PHE A 118 -17.96 -15.94 -35.30
CA PHE A 118 -19.18 -16.48 -35.91
C PHE A 118 -18.96 -16.68 -37.42
N LEU A 119 -18.30 -17.78 -37.79
CA LEU A 119 -18.43 -18.44 -39.10
C LEU A 119 -18.35 -19.95 -38.93
#